data_AF-A0A7S3RUH9-F1
#
_entry.id   AF-A0A7S3RUH9-F1
#
_cell.length_a   1.000
_cell.length_b   1.000
_cell.length_c   1.000
_cell.angle_alpha   90.00
_cell.angle_beta   90.00
_cell.angle_gamma   90.00
#
_symmetry.space_group_name_H-M   'P 1'
#
loop_
_entity.id
_entity.type
_entity.pdbx_description
1 polymer ?
#
loop_
_entity_poly.entity_id
_entity_poly.type
_entity_poly.pdbx_seq_one_letter_code
_entity_poly.pdbx_strand_id
1 'polypeptide(L)'
;VTDLVHVKRALLSVSDKTGLVELAKFLHEKGVELLSTGGTAKTIREAGMPVKDVSEYTGFPEMLDGRVKTLHPKVHGGLLGVRGNAAHEAAMAEHGIGNIDLVIVNLYAFEATVAKGSNFETCIENIDIGGPSMLRSSAKNHKAVTVCVDPSRYGEIIADMKKYDGATSHALRRSFAAAAFAASAKYESAISSW
;
A
#
# COMPACT_ATOMS: atom_id res chain seq x y z
N VAL A 1 -7.58 -18.96 -18.65
CA VAL A 1 -6.27 -18.66 -18.04
C VAL A 1 -6.56 -18.04 -16.69
N THR A 2 -6.21 -18.71 -15.59
CA THR A 2 -6.51 -18.24 -14.24
C THR A 2 -5.73 -16.95 -13.98
N ASP A 3 -6.42 -15.82 -13.84
CA ASP A 3 -5.84 -14.50 -13.57
C ASP A 3 -5.44 -14.39 -12.09
N LEU A 4 -4.48 -15.25 -11.71
CA LEU A 4 -3.89 -15.34 -10.38
C LEU A 4 -2.54 -14.63 -10.37
N VAL A 5 -2.28 -13.86 -9.31
CA VAL A 5 -1.00 -13.17 -9.14
C VAL A 5 -0.42 -13.54 -7.79
N HIS A 6 0.74 -14.20 -7.82
CA HIS A 6 1.46 -14.61 -6.61
C HIS A 6 2.03 -13.38 -5.90
N VAL A 7 1.74 -13.25 -4.62
CA VAL A 7 2.23 -12.12 -3.81
C VAL A 7 3.65 -12.45 -3.37
N LYS A 8 4.64 -11.70 -3.86
CA LYS A 8 6.05 -11.85 -3.45
C LYS A 8 6.52 -10.68 -2.61
N ARG A 9 5.92 -9.49 -2.79
CA ARG A 9 6.25 -8.28 -2.05
C ARG A 9 5.00 -7.51 -1.66
N ALA A 10 4.92 -7.13 -0.38
CA ALA A 10 3.86 -6.31 0.16
C ALA A 10 4.38 -4.98 0.70
N LEU A 11 3.72 -3.87 0.36
CA LEU A 11 3.99 -2.55 0.93
C LEU A 11 2.89 -2.19 1.93
N LEU A 12 3.24 -2.06 3.21
CA LEU A 12 2.31 -1.76 4.30
C LEU A 12 2.57 -0.36 4.84
N SER A 13 1.59 0.54 4.76
CA SER A 13 1.67 1.89 5.30
C SER A 13 0.30 2.30 5.82
N VAL A 14 0.06 2.03 7.10
CA VAL A 14 -1.24 2.22 7.72
C VAL A 14 -1.17 3.19 8.89
N SER A 15 -2.24 3.94 9.13
CA SER A 15 -2.43 4.71 10.35
C SER A 15 -3.07 3.83 11.43
N ASP A 16 -4.21 3.22 11.11
CA ASP A 16 -4.88 2.21 11.95
C ASP A 16 -4.13 0.87 11.87
N LYS A 17 -3.67 0.38 13.02
CA LYS A 17 -2.88 -0.84 13.17
C LYS A 17 -3.73 -2.09 13.44
N THR A 18 -5.05 -1.96 13.45
CA THR A 18 -5.98 -3.08 13.63
C THR A 18 -5.67 -4.19 12.63
N GLY A 19 -5.50 -5.43 13.11
CA GLY A 19 -5.20 -6.60 12.29
C GLY A 19 -3.83 -6.60 11.59
N LEU A 20 -3.00 -5.55 11.72
CA LEU A 20 -1.74 -5.42 10.98
C LEU A 20 -0.78 -6.57 11.28
N VAL A 21 -0.58 -6.89 12.56
CA VAL A 21 0.39 -7.90 12.99
C VAL A 21 -0.02 -9.30 12.50
N GLU A 22 -1.32 -9.63 12.56
CA GLU A 22 -1.84 -10.89 12.05
C GLU A 22 -1.61 -11.04 10.55
N LEU A 23 -1.95 -9.99 9.78
CA LEU A 23 -1.73 -9.99 8.33
C LEU A 23 -0.24 -10.08 8.00
N ALA A 24 0.60 -9.27 8.63
CA ALA A 24 2.04 -9.27 8.40
C ALA A 24 2.67 -10.63 8.71
N LYS A 25 2.22 -11.30 9.77
CA LYS A 25 2.69 -12.63 10.14
C LYS A 25 2.33 -13.67 9.10
N PHE A 26 1.08 -13.66 8.63
CA PHE A 26 0.65 -14.53 7.55
C PHE A 26 1.47 -14.32 6.27
N LEU A 27 1.69 -13.06 5.87
CA LEU A 27 2.50 -12.73 4.70
C LEU A 27 3.94 -13.21 4.85
N HIS A 28 4.54 -13.01 6.03
CA HIS A 28 5.89 -13.48 6.33
C HIS A 28 6.01 -15.01 6.27
N GLU A 29 5.06 -15.74 6.85
CA GLU A 29 4.98 -17.21 6.80
C GLU A 29 4.84 -17.74 5.36
N LYS A 30 4.29 -16.92 4.45
CA LYS A 30 4.21 -17.21 3.01
C LYS A 30 5.44 -16.76 2.22
N GLY A 31 6.49 -16.28 2.89
CA GLY A 31 7.73 -15.85 2.25
C GLY A 31 7.61 -14.51 1.52
N VAL A 32 6.58 -13.70 1.82
CA VAL A 32 6.40 -12.38 1.24
C VAL A 32 7.40 -11.40 1.85
N GLU A 33 8.12 -10.66 1.01
CA GLU A 33 8.95 -9.55 1.45
C GLU A 33 8.06 -8.39 1.93
N LEU A 34 8.24 -7.96 3.17
CA LEU A 34 7.51 -6.84 3.75
C LEU A 34 8.32 -5.55 3.58
N LEU A 35 7.71 -4.57 2.89
CA LEU A 35 8.15 -3.18 2.85
C LEU A 35 7.25 -2.32 3.74
N SER A 36 7.82 -1.40 4.50
CA SER A 36 7.02 -0.47 5.31
C SER A 36 7.76 0.83 5.64
N THR A 37 7.08 1.76 6.32
CA THR A 37 7.65 3.04 6.77
C THR A 37 7.23 3.36 8.19
N GLY A 38 8.06 4.15 8.89
CA GLY A 38 7.72 4.80 10.16
C GLY A 38 7.10 3.86 11.20
N GLY A 39 5.99 4.30 11.79
CA GLY A 39 5.29 3.55 12.84
C GLY A 39 4.79 2.17 12.40
N THR A 40 4.47 1.96 11.11
CA THR A 40 4.04 0.65 10.61
C THR A 40 5.19 -0.34 10.62
N ALA A 41 6.37 0.08 10.13
CA ALA A 41 7.57 -0.74 10.16
C ALA A 41 7.97 -1.10 11.59
N LYS A 42 7.91 -0.12 12.51
CA LYS A 42 8.17 -0.34 13.93
C LYS A 42 7.26 -1.43 14.53
N THR A 43 5.94 -1.33 14.34
CA THR A 43 4.99 -2.33 14.84
C THR A 43 5.27 -3.73 14.30
N ILE A 44 5.63 -3.86 13.02
CA ILE A 44 5.95 -5.17 12.41
C ILE A 44 7.25 -5.75 13.02
N ARG A 45 8.28 -4.92 13.23
CA ARG A 45 9.54 -5.36 13.87
C ARG A 45 9.36 -5.79 15.32
N GLU A 46 8.58 -5.04 16.09
CA GLU A 46 8.29 -5.35 17.49
C GLU A 46 7.53 -6.69 17.63
N ALA A 47 6.77 -7.07 16.61
CA ALA A 47 6.13 -8.38 16.52
C ALA A 47 7.05 -9.51 15.99
N GLY A 48 8.36 -9.24 15.83
CA GLY A 48 9.38 -10.23 15.51
C GLY A 48 9.53 -10.58 14.03
N MET A 49 8.93 -9.79 13.13
CA MET A 49 9.01 -10.04 11.68
C MET A 49 10.05 -9.16 11.00
N PRO A 50 10.81 -9.68 10.01
CA PRO A 50 11.67 -8.86 9.18
C PRO A 50 10.81 -7.96 8.30
N VAL A 51 11.16 -6.68 8.27
CA VAL A 51 10.54 -5.68 7.40
C VAL A 51 11.60 -4.68 6.96
N LYS A 52 11.62 -4.42 5.66
CA LYS A 52 12.54 -3.50 5.01
C LYS A 52 11.92 -2.12 4.96
N ASP A 53 12.68 -1.11 5.36
CA ASP A 53 12.20 0.27 5.25
C ASP A 53 12.13 0.69 3.77
N VAL A 54 11.12 1.49 3.41
CA VAL A 54 11.02 2.05 2.06
C VAL A 54 12.25 2.90 1.72
N SER A 55 12.87 3.57 2.69
CA SER A 55 14.10 4.32 2.47
C SER A 55 15.27 3.41 2.08
N GLU A 56 15.40 2.23 2.71
CA GLU A 56 16.38 1.21 2.33
C GLU A 56 16.09 0.63 0.93
N TYR A 57 14.81 0.39 0.61
CA TYR A 57 14.40 -0.10 -0.71
C TYR A 57 14.65 0.92 -1.83
N THR A 58 14.30 2.19 -1.58
CA THR A 58 14.45 3.25 -2.56
C THR A 58 15.90 3.71 -2.69
N GLY A 59 16.67 3.67 -1.59
CA GLY A 59 17.96 4.35 -1.46
C GLY A 59 17.81 5.85 -1.20
N PHE A 60 16.61 6.31 -0.83
CA PHE A 60 16.30 7.72 -0.62
C PHE A 60 15.73 7.92 0.80
N PRO A 61 16.26 8.87 1.60
CA PRO A 61 15.78 9.09 2.95
C PRO A 61 14.38 9.71 2.96
N GLU A 62 13.70 9.59 4.10
CA GLU A 62 12.50 10.38 4.35
C GLU A 62 12.87 11.86 4.47
N MET A 63 12.10 12.73 3.80
CA MET A 63 12.39 14.17 3.71
C MET A 63 11.15 15.02 3.99
N LEU A 64 11.41 16.30 4.31
CA LEU A 64 10.38 17.33 4.52
C LEU A 64 9.35 16.90 5.58
N ASP A 65 9.83 16.52 6.75
CA ASP A 65 9.02 16.09 7.90
C ASP A 65 8.05 14.94 7.56
N GLY A 66 8.49 14.03 6.69
CA GLY A 66 7.74 12.85 6.29
C GLY A 66 6.71 13.05 5.17
N ARG A 67 6.66 14.25 4.59
CA ARG A 67 5.86 14.55 3.40
C ARG A 67 6.33 13.77 2.17
N VAL A 68 7.63 13.52 2.06
CA VAL A 68 8.22 12.77 0.94
C VAL A 68 8.91 11.51 1.46
N LYS A 69 8.18 10.40 1.37
CA LYS A 69 8.62 9.05 1.79
C LYS A 69 8.40 7.97 0.73
N THR A 70 7.21 7.93 0.15
CA THR A 70 6.80 6.88 -0.81
C THR A 70 6.64 7.41 -2.24
N LEU A 71 6.72 8.73 -2.43
CA LEU A 71 6.66 9.41 -3.73
C LEU A 71 7.98 9.22 -4.51
N HIS A 72 8.30 7.97 -4.84
CA HIS A 72 9.56 7.59 -5.46
C HIS A 72 9.33 6.65 -6.67
N PRO A 73 10.10 6.78 -7.77
CA PRO A 73 9.95 5.93 -8.95
C PRO A 73 10.06 4.43 -8.67
N LYS A 74 10.93 4.00 -7.75
CA LYS A 74 10.99 2.57 -7.35
C LYS A 74 9.68 2.06 -6.74
N VAL A 75 8.98 2.89 -5.96
CA VAL A 75 7.67 2.51 -5.38
C VAL A 75 6.62 2.52 -6.47
N HIS A 76 6.39 3.66 -7.13
CA HIS A 76 5.31 3.80 -8.10
C HIS A 76 5.53 3.00 -9.40
N GLY A 77 6.78 2.82 -9.84
CA GLY A 77 7.12 1.91 -10.94
C GLY A 77 6.87 0.45 -10.57
N GLY A 78 7.16 0.06 -9.33
CA GLY A 78 6.81 -1.25 -8.78
C GLY A 78 5.31 -1.50 -8.78
N LEU A 79 4.50 -0.46 -8.56
CA LEU A 79 3.02 -0.52 -8.58
C LEU A 79 2.41 -0.41 -9.98
N LEU A 80 2.98 0.39 -10.87
CA LEU A 80 2.38 0.74 -12.18
C LEU A 80 2.94 -0.04 -13.36
N GLY A 81 4.05 -0.75 -13.17
CA GLY A 81 4.62 -1.63 -14.20
C GLY A 81 3.59 -2.65 -14.70
N VAL A 82 3.31 -2.65 -16.00
CA VAL A 82 2.38 -3.59 -16.60
C VAL A 82 3.12 -4.91 -16.79
N ARG A 83 2.70 -5.94 -16.05
CA ARG A 83 3.32 -7.28 -16.13
C ARG A 83 3.03 -7.90 -17.50
N GLY A 84 4.03 -8.52 -18.10
CA GLY A 84 3.98 -9.07 -19.46
C GLY A 84 4.14 -8.04 -20.57
N ASN A 85 4.38 -6.76 -20.25
CA ASN A 85 4.76 -5.75 -21.24
C ASN A 85 6.30 -5.63 -21.27
N ALA A 86 6.91 -6.12 -22.35
CA ALA A 86 8.37 -6.18 -22.50
C ALA A 86 9.07 -4.82 -22.33
N ALA A 87 8.45 -3.72 -22.80
CA ALA A 87 9.04 -2.38 -22.66
C ALA A 87 9.02 -1.91 -21.20
N HIS A 88 7.93 -2.17 -20.46
CA HIS A 88 7.87 -1.85 -19.03
C HIS A 88 8.85 -2.71 -18.23
N GLU A 89 8.91 -4.02 -18.51
CA GLU A 89 9.80 -4.94 -17.80
C GLU A 89 11.28 -4.60 -18.03
N ALA A 90 11.66 -4.22 -19.26
CA ALA A 90 13.01 -3.76 -19.56
C ALA A 90 13.36 -2.48 -18.79
N ALA A 91 12.50 -1.45 -18.84
CA ALA A 91 12.73 -0.19 -18.12
C ALA A 91 12.80 -0.40 -16.60
N MET A 92 11.93 -1.25 -16.04
CA MET A 92 11.97 -1.60 -14.63
C MET A 92 13.26 -2.32 -14.25
N ALA A 93 13.72 -3.28 -15.06
CA ALA A 93 14.97 -3.99 -14.82
C ALA A 93 16.18 -3.05 -14.89
N GLU A 94 16.25 -2.19 -15.91
CA GLU A 94 17.31 -1.18 -16.10
C GLU A 94 17.46 -0.26 -14.88
N HIS A 95 16.34 0.15 -14.27
CA HIS A 95 16.34 1.04 -13.11
C HIS A 95 16.25 0.31 -11.75
N GLY A 96 16.39 -1.01 -11.72
CA GLY A 96 16.34 -1.80 -10.48
C GLY A 96 15.00 -1.69 -9.74
N ILE A 97 13.90 -1.58 -10.48
CA ILE A 97 12.54 -1.45 -9.95
C ILE A 97 11.91 -2.84 -9.86
N GLY A 98 11.73 -3.31 -8.63
CA GLY A 98 11.03 -4.57 -8.35
C GLY A 98 9.51 -4.42 -8.31
N ASN A 99 8.79 -5.48 -8.67
CA ASN A 99 7.33 -5.55 -8.55
C ASN A 99 6.87 -5.40 -7.09
N ILE A 100 5.76 -4.70 -6.88
CA ILE A 100 5.01 -4.72 -5.61
C ILE A 100 3.63 -5.29 -5.92
N ASP A 101 3.23 -6.35 -5.22
CA ASP A 101 2.07 -7.17 -5.59
C ASP A 101 0.87 -6.94 -4.65
N LEU A 102 1.15 -6.52 -3.41
CA LEU A 102 0.17 -6.20 -2.40
C LEU A 102 0.47 -4.84 -1.76
N VAL A 103 -0.55 -4.02 -1.58
CA VAL A 103 -0.47 -2.73 -0.89
C VAL A 103 -1.55 -2.67 0.19
N ILE A 104 -1.14 -2.37 1.42
CA ILE A 104 -2.02 -2.17 2.56
C ILE A 104 -1.88 -0.72 3.02
N VAL A 105 -2.88 0.11 2.74
CA VAL A 105 -2.85 1.54 3.02
C VAL A 105 -4.22 1.99 3.51
N ASN A 106 -4.30 2.46 4.75
CA ASN A 106 -5.47 3.20 5.24
C ASN A 106 -5.07 4.65 5.53
N LEU A 107 -5.88 5.57 5.00
CA LEU A 107 -5.66 7.00 5.14
C LEU A 107 -6.05 7.43 6.56
N TYR A 108 -5.29 8.34 7.15
CA TYR A 108 -5.75 9.01 8.36
C TYR A 108 -7.05 9.74 8.04
N ALA A 109 -8.04 9.66 8.93
CA ALA A 109 -9.29 10.36 8.72
C ALA A 109 -9.05 11.87 8.87
N PHE A 110 -8.82 12.57 7.75
CA PHE A 110 -8.75 14.04 7.71
C PHE A 110 -9.99 14.66 8.39
N GLU A 111 -11.17 14.07 8.14
CA GLU A 111 -12.43 14.39 8.81
C GLU A 111 -12.31 14.34 10.35
N ALA A 112 -11.56 13.39 10.89
CA ALA A 112 -11.35 13.26 12.34
C ALA A 112 -10.38 14.32 12.88
N THR A 113 -9.42 14.80 12.09
CA THR A 113 -8.58 15.96 12.46
C THR A 113 -9.44 17.22 12.52
N VAL A 114 -10.26 17.47 11.50
CA VAL A 114 -11.18 18.61 11.45
C VAL A 114 -12.18 18.56 12.61
N ALA A 115 -12.77 17.39 12.89
CA ALA A 115 -13.73 17.22 13.97
C ALA A 115 -13.16 17.46 15.38
N LYS A 116 -11.82 17.37 15.55
CA LYS A 116 -11.15 17.73 16.82
C LYS A 116 -10.97 19.24 17.02
N GLY A 117 -11.41 20.06 16.07
CA GLY A 117 -11.27 21.53 16.14
C GLY A 117 -9.82 22.00 15.98
N SER A 118 -8.99 21.25 15.26
CA SER A 118 -7.61 21.64 14.96
C SER A 118 -7.56 22.92 14.12
N ASN A 119 -6.49 23.70 14.29
CA ASN A 119 -6.28 24.92 13.50
C ASN A 119 -5.94 24.61 12.02
N PHE A 120 -5.97 25.64 11.19
CA PHE A 120 -5.76 25.52 9.74
C PHE A 120 -4.43 24.85 9.40
N GLU A 121 -3.35 25.27 10.03
CA GLU A 121 -2.00 24.76 9.81
C GLU A 121 -1.91 23.26 10.15
N THR A 122 -2.50 22.85 11.27
CA THR A 122 -2.54 21.43 11.67
C THR A 122 -3.34 20.60 10.67
N CYS A 123 -4.48 21.11 10.18
CA CYS A 123 -5.26 20.42 9.15
C CYS A 123 -4.45 20.25 7.86
N ILE A 124 -3.75 21.30 7.40
CA ILE A 124 -2.89 21.26 6.22
C ILE A 124 -1.77 20.22 6.36
N GLU A 125 -1.10 20.13 7.51
CA GLU A 125 -0.06 19.11 7.75
C GLU A 125 -0.60 17.68 7.75
N ASN A 126 -1.89 17.48 8.02
CA ASN A 126 -2.54 16.16 8.02
C ASN A 126 -3.11 15.75 6.65
N ILE A 127 -2.89 16.54 5.60
CA ILE A 127 -3.23 16.15 4.23
C ILE A 127 -2.16 15.17 3.72
N ASP A 128 -2.55 13.91 3.55
CA ASP A 128 -1.72 12.84 3.02
C ASP A 128 -1.65 12.91 1.49
N ILE A 129 -0.42 12.98 0.96
CA ILE A 129 -0.15 12.93 -0.47
C ILE A 129 0.27 11.52 -0.90
N GLY A 130 1.08 10.85 -0.07
CA GLY A 130 1.67 9.55 -0.39
C GLY A 130 0.63 8.43 -0.38
N GLY A 131 -0.25 8.42 0.62
CA GLY A 131 -1.34 7.45 0.76
C GLY A 131 -2.24 7.42 -0.48
N PRO A 132 -2.94 8.51 -0.84
CA PRO A 132 -3.80 8.54 -2.02
C PRO A 132 -3.05 8.23 -3.32
N SER A 133 -1.80 8.67 -3.46
CA SER A 133 -0.97 8.34 -4.62
C SER A 133 -0.72 6.84 -4.76
N MET A 134 -0.42 6.14 -3.66
CA MET A 134 -0.24 4.67 -3.65
C MET A 134 -1.55 3.94 -3.91
N LEU A 135 -2.66 4.41 -3.33
CA LEU A 135 -4.00 3.83 -3.56
C LEU A 135 -4.36 3.86 -5.05
N ARG A 136 -4.27 5.03 -5.67
CA ARG A 136 -4.61 5.23 -7.08
C ARG A 136 -3.67 4.45 -8.00
N SER A 137 -2.38 4.41 -7.69
CA SER A 137 -1.40 3.65 -8.48
C SER A 137 -1.70 2.15 -8.49
N SER A 138 -1.95 1.59 -7.30
CA SER A 138 -2.26 0.17 -7.13
C SER A 138 -3.61 -0.19 -7.75
N ALA A 139 -4.64 0.62 -7.51
CA ALA A 139 -5.99 0.39 -8.05
C ALA A 139 -6.02 0.47 -9.58
N LYS A 140 -5.25 1.38 -10.19
CA LYS A 140 -5.09 1.46 -11.65
C LYS A 140 -4.52 0.16 -12.22
N ASN A 141 -3.57 -0.46 -11.54
CA ASN A 141 -2.90 -1.68 -12.00
C ASN A 141 -3.44 -2.97 -11.34
N HIS A 142 -4.74 -3.02 -11.01
CA HIS A 142 -5.35 -4.16 -10.31
C HIS A 142 -5.34 -5.47 -11.08
N LYS A 143 -4.94 -5.48 -12.36
CA LYS A 143 -4.59 -6.72 -13.07
C LYS A 143 -3.46 -7.46 -12.35
N ALA A 144 -2.49 -6.72 -11.80
CA ALA A 144 -1.30 -7.25 -11.14
C ALA A 144 -1.18 -6.93 -9.65
N VAL A 145 -1.84 -5.87 -9.15
CA VAL A 145 -1.65 -5.38 -7.77
C VAL A 145 -2.94 -5.51 -6.95
N THR A 146 -2.83 -6.05 -5.75
CA THR A 146 -3.91 -6.06 -4.76
C THR A 146 -3.76 -4.85 -3.83
N VAL A 147 -4.83 -4.08 -3.61
CA VAL A 147 -4.79 -2.89 -2.73
C VAL A 147 -5.89 -2.94 -1.68
N CYS A 148 -5.54 -2.97 -0.40
CA CYS A 148 -6.50 -2.97 0.69
C CYS A 148 -6.46 -1.67 1.48
N VAL A 149 -7.64 -1.10 1.70
CA VAL A 149 -7.83 0.16 2.45
C VAL A 149 -8.53 0.00 3.78
N ASP A 150 -9.09 -1.17 4.04
CA ASP A 150 -9.96 -1.43 5.19
C ASP A 150 -9.44 -2.66 5.96
N PRO A 151 -9.01 -2.49 7.22
CA PRO A 151 -8.55 -3.58 8.07
C PRO A 151 -9.55 -4.73 8.21
N SER A 152 -10.86 -4.45 8.15
CA SER A 152 -11.90 -5.49 8.27
C SER A 152 -11.84 -6.51 7.13
N ARG A 153 -11.21 -6.15 6.00
CA ARG A 153 -11.08 -6.98 4.80
C ARG A 153 -9.77 -7.76 4.71
N TYR A 154 -8.88 -7.67 5.71
CA TYR A 154 -7.64 -8.46 5.71
C TYR A 154 -7.89 -9.98 5.67
N GLY A 155 -8.98 -10.44 6.30
CA GLY A 155 -9.41 -11.83 6.24
C GLY A 155 -9.69 -12.32 4.81
N GLU A 156 -10.20 -11.46 3.92
CA GLU A 156 -10.42 -11.81 2.51
C GLU A 156 -9.10 -12.05 1.77
N ILE A 157 -8.06 -11.25 2.04
CA ILE A 157 -6.72 -11.45 1.46
C ILE A 157 -6.14 -12.78 1.91
N ILE A 158 -6.18 -13.05 3.22
CA ILE A 158 -5.65 -14.28 3.82
C ILE A 158 -6.38 -15.50 3.24
N ALA A 159 -7.71 -15.45 3.15
CA ALA A 159 -8.51 -16.53 2.61
C ALA A 159 -8.20 -16.80 1.13
N ASP A 160 -8.10 -15.76 0.31
CA ASP A 160 -7.82 -15.87 -1.12
C ASP A 160 -6.40 -16.42 -1.36
N MET A 161 -5.39 -15.91 -0.64
CA MET A 161 -4.02 -16.44 -0.70
C MET A 161 -3.90 -17.87 -0.17
N LYS A 162 -4.66 -18.28 0.85
CA LYS A 162 -4.70 -19.69 1.29
C LYS A 162 -5.29 -20.59 0.22
N LYS A 163 -6.36 -20.13 -0.46
CA LYS A 163 -7.05 -20.88 -1.51
C LYS A 163 -6.21 -21.05 -2.77
N TYR A 164 -5.40 -20.04 -3.12
CA TYR A 164 -4.64 -19.99 -4.37
C TYR A 164 -3.12 -20.01 -4.16
N ASP A 165 -2.66 -20.71 -3.12
CA ASP A 165 -1.24 -20.95 -2.85
C ASP A 165 -0.36 -19.69 -2.92
N GLY A 166 -0.69 -18.69 -2.10
CA GLY A 166 0.01 -17.41 -2.03
C GLY A 166 -0.36 -16.41 -3.12
N ALA A 167 -1.25 -16.78 -4.06
CA ALA A 167 -1.75 -15.86 -5.07
C ALA A 167 -3.07 -15.20 -4.70
N THR A 168 -3.33 -14.05 -5.30
CA THR A 168 -4.63 -13.37 -5.26
C THR A 168 -5.40 -13.62 -6.56
N SER A 169 -6.71 -13.57 -6.48
CA SER A 169 -7.63 -13.67 -7.61
C SER A 169 -7.95 -12.30 -8.20
N HIS A 170 -8.18 -12.26 -9.51
CA HIS A 170 -8.63 -11.03 -10.18
C HIS A 170 -9.94 -10.47 -9.60
N ALA A 171 -10.85 -11.34 -9.15
CA ALA A 171 -12.09 -10.92 -8.51
C ALA A 171 -11.83 -10.11 -7.23
N LEU A 172 -10.94 -10.59 -6.36
CA LEU A 172 -10.50 -9.87 -5.17
C LEU A 172 -9.87 -8.54 -5.56
N ARG A 173 -8.85 -8.57 -6.45
CA ARG A 173 -8.14 -7.35 -6.88
C ARG A 173 -9.05 -6.28 -7.45
N ARG A 174 -10.02 -6.66 -8.28
CA ARG A 174 -11.00 -5.73 -8.87
C ARG A 174 -11.93 -5.13 -7.82
N SER A 175 -12.44 -5.93 -6.87
CA SER A 175 -13.26 -5.43 -5.75
C SER A 175 -12.48 -4.43 -4.89
N PHE A 176 -11.22 -4.76 -4.61
CA PHE A 176 -10.32 -3.97 -3.78
C PHE A 176 -9.92 -2.66 -4.46
N ALA A 177 -9.69 -2.67 -5.78
CA ALA A 177 -9.43 -1.47 -6.56
C ALA A 177 -10.61 -0.49 -6.58
N ALA A 178 -11.84 -0.99 -6.69
CA ALA A 178 -13.03 -0.15 -6.60
C ALA A 178 -13.14 0.52 -5.23
N ALA A 179 -12.92 -0.23 -4.15
CA ALA A 179 -12.89 0.29 -2.79
C ALA A 179 -11.79 1.35 -2.60
N ALA A 180 -10.60 1.14 -3.16
CA ALA A 180 -9.50 2.10 -3.08
C ALA A 180 -9.80 3.43 -3.81
N PHE A 181 -10.41 3.39 -5.00
CA PHE A 181 -10.84 4.61 -5.67
C PHE A 181 -11.96 5.34 -4.92
N ALA A 182 -12.92 4.61 -4.35
CA ALA A 182 -13.97 5.19 -3.52
C ALA A 182 -13.40 5.85 -2.25
N ALA A 183 -12.43 5.21 -1.60
CA ALA A 183 -11.75 5.77 -0.42
C ALA A 183 -10.95 7.03 -0.75
N SER A 184 -10.23 7.06 -1.88
CA SER A 184 -9.56 8.27 -2.39
C SER A 184 -10.61 9.36 -2.59
N ALA A 185 -11.64 9.12 -3.40
CA ALA A 185 -12.65 10.14 -3.72
C ALA A 185 -13.32 10.72 -2.46
N LYS A 186 -13.63 9.87 -1.46
CA LYS A 186 -14.14 10.34 -0.17
C LYS A 186 -13.14 11.26 0.53
N TYR A 187 -11.86 10.87 0.58
CA TYR A 187 -10.79 11.64 1.21
C TYR A 187 -10.62 13.01 0.56
N GLU A 188 -10.57 13.08 -0.77
CA GLU A 188 -10.46 14.36 -1.48
C GLU A 188 -11.71 15.24 -1.32
N SER A 189 -12.90 14.64 -1.32
CA SER A 189 -14.15 15.36 -1.05
C SER A 189 -14.13 16.02 0.32
N ALA A 190 -13.68 15.30 1.36
CA ALA A 190 -13.57 15.82 2.72
C ALA A 190 -12.61 17.03 2.81
N ILE A 191 -11.47 16.98 2.12
CA ILE A 191 -10.52 18.10 2.07
C ILE A 191 -11.12 19.29 1.35
N SER A 192 -11.76 19.08 0.19
CA SER A 192 -12.32 20.18 -0.60
C SER A 192 -13.54 20.87 0.03
N SER A 193 -14.23 20.18 0.94
CA SER A 193 -15.43 20.69 1.61
C SER A 193 -15.15 21.41 2.93
N TRP A 194 -13.97 21.16 3.52
CA TRP A 194 -13.47 21.86 4.70
C TRP A 194 -12.97 23.26 4.31
#